data_AF-A0A960ZGL1-F1
#
_entry.id   AF-A0A960ZGL1-F1
#
_cell.length_a   1.000
_cell.length_b   1.000
_cell.length_c   1.000
_cell.angle_alpha   90.00
_cell.angle_beta   90.00
_cell.angle_gamma   90.00
#
_symmetry.space_group_name_H-M   'P 1'
#
loop_
_entity.id
_entity.type
_entity.pdbx_description
1 polymer ?
#
loop_
_entity_poly.entity_id
_entity_poly.type
_entity_poly.pdbx_seq_one_letter_code
_entity_poly.pdbx_strand_id
1 'polypeptide(L)'
;MNQAHCCTPTPKKKIDKLLWGSLVIVAFGYVCHFFGIYQDIEWFHHLSMSFYELMNKMWLGLGLGIFFVGLLDKVPRTFVLSIIGRPGSLSGLFRATLAGLLLDLCSHGVLLVGMKLYERGASLGQTFAFLIASPWNSLSLTIILAALIGWKATIMFILISAVIAMVSGIIFDRLEKNGILPGNPNSLQYDPDFLFWANAKQGITKTSFDRAFLSSLISNGLKGSRMILRWIFFGVILASLIRTFISIDIFQTWFGPDIKGLAMTLFFFFFFEI
;
A
#
# COMPACT_ATOMS: atom_id res chain seq x y z
N MET A 1 2.23 -46.64 -8.79
CA MET A 1 0.80 -46.62 -8.42
C MET A 1 0.66 -45.65 -7.26
N ASN A 2 0.05 -44.47 -7.28
CA ASN A 2 -0.79 -43.75 -8.23
C ASN A 2 -0.49 -42.25 -8.08
N GLN A 3 -0.17 -41.57 -9.18
CA GLN A 3 -0.20 -40.11 -9.24
C GLN A 3 -1.66 -39.69 -9.45
N ALA A 4 -2.32 -39.29 -8.36
CA ALA A 4 -3.63 -38.65 -8.44
C ALA A 4 -3.44 -37.22 -8.96
N HIS A 5 -3.59 -37.07 -10.27
CA HIS A 5 -3.97 -35.82 -10.91
C HIS A 5 -5.28 -35.32 -10.30
N CYS A 6 -5.21 -34.49 -9.24
CA CYS A 6 -6.37 -33.78 -8.74
C CYS A 6 -6.42 -32.40 -9.38
N CYS A 7 -7.35 -32.29 -10.34
CA CYS A 7 -7.84 -31.07 -10.94
C CYS A 7 -8.02 -29.97 -9.89
N THR A 8 -7.20 -28.92 -9.93
CA THR A 8 -7.58 -27.64 -9.34
C THR A 8 -8.68 -27.07 -10.23
N PRO A 9 -9.89 -26.79 -9.71
CA PRO A 9 -10.88 -26.09 -10.51
C PRO A 9 -10.28 -24.72 -10.81
N THR A 10 -10.02 -24.43 -12.09
CA THR A 10 -9.74 -23.06 -12.56
C THR A 10 -10.83 -22.16 -11.98
N PRO A 11 -10.49 -21.20 -11.10
CA PRO A 11 -11.51 -20.38 -10.48
C PRO A 11 -12.20 -19.61 -11.61
N LYS A 12 -13.50 -19.89 -11.81
CA LYS A 12 -14.35 -19.08 -12.69
C LYS A 12 -14.08 -17.62 -12.34
N LYS A 13 -13.66 -16.85 -13.34
CA LYS A 13 -13.27 -15.44 -13.22
C LYS A 13 -14.50 -14.64 -12.77
N LYS A 14 -14.82 -14.68 -11.47
CA LYS A 14 -15.91 -13.93 -10.87
C LYS A 14 -15.56 -12.46 -11.06
N ILE A 15 -16.37 -11.76 -11.84
CA ILE A 15 -16.24 -10.31 -12.00
C ILE A 15 -16.46 -9.72 -10.61
N ASP A 16 -15.48 -8.97 -10.10
CA ASP A 16 -15.58 -8.24 -8.84
C ASP A 16 -16.67 -7.16 -8.97
N LYS A 17 -17.93 -7.53 -8.71
CA LYS A 17 -19.09 -6.63 -8.79
C LYS A 17 -18.90 -5.39 -7.93
N LEU A 18 -18.25 -5.53 -6.76
CA LEU A 18 -17.96 -4.42 -5.86
C LEU A 18 -16.96 -3.43 -6.47
N LEU A 19 -15.90 -3.92 -7.13
CA LEU A 19 -14.90 -3.06 -7.77
C LEU A 19 -15.52 -2.32 -8.97
N TRP A 20 -16.21 -3.05 -9.84
CA TRP A 20 -16.81 -2.45 -11.04
C TRP A 20 -17.98 -1.53 -10.70
N GLY A 21 -18.82 -1.90 -9.74
CA GLY A 21 -19.91 -1.06 -9.27
C GLY A 21 -19.42 0.24 -8.64
N SER A 22 -18.44 0.14 -7.73
CA SER A 22 -17.87 1.35 -7.09
C SER A 22 -17.12 2.24 -8.08
N LEU A 23 -16.36 1.65 -9.01
CA LEU A 23 -15.68 2.39 -10.07
C LEU A 23 -16.65 3.14 -10.97
N VAL A 24 -17.77 2.51 -11.37
CA VAL A 24 -18.80 3.18 -12.19
C VAL A 24 -19.43 4.35 -11.46
N ILE A 25 -19.74 4.19 -10.17
CA ILE A 25 -20.33 5.27 -9.35
C ILE A 25 -19.36 6.45 -9.23
N VAL A 26 -18.09 6.19 -8.91
CA VAL A 26 -17.07 7.23 -8.78
C VAL A 26 -16.80 7.89 -10.14
N ALA A 27 -16.70 7.12 -11.21
CA ALA A 27 -16.51 7.64 -12.56
C ALA A 27 -17.69 8.51 -13.02
N PHE A 28 -18.92 8.08 -12.75
CA PHE A 28 -20.12 8.86 -13.03
C PHE A 28 -20.11 10.17 -12.26
N GLY A 29 -19.85 10.15 -10.95
CA GLY A 29 -19.75 11.35 -10.13
C GLY A 29 -18.65 12.32 -10.61
N TYR A 30 -17.50 11.78 -11.05
CA TYR A 30 -16.40 12.56 -11.60
C TYR A 30 -16.78 13.24 -12.93
N VAL A 31 -17.42 12.50 -13.84
CA VAL A 31 -17.90 13.01 -15.13
C VAL A 31 -18.99 14.07 -14.92
N CYS A 32 -19.93 13.83 -14.01
CA CYS A 32 -20.99 14.78 -13.68
C CYS A 32 -20.45 16.11 -13.11
N HIS A 33 -19.37 16.06 -12.31
CA HIS A 33 -18.66 17.25 -11.87
C HIS A 33 -17.99 17.98 -13.04
N PHE A 34 -17.26 17.25 -13.90
CA PHE A 34 -16.53 17.82 -15.04
C PHE A 34 -17.44 18.55 -16.04
N PHE A 35 -18.63 18.00 -16.31
CA PHE A 35 -19.61 18.62 -17.22
C PHE A 35 -20.53 19.65 -16.54
N GLY A 36 -20.44 19.84 -15.21
CA GLY A 36 -21.23 20.83 -14.48
C GLY A 36 -22.75 20.61 -14.51
N ILE A 37 -23.22 19.38 -14.79
CA ILE A 37 -24.61 19.08 -15.17
C ILE A 37 -25.61 19.27 -14.01
N TYR A 38 -25.16 19.41 -12.76
CA TYR A 38 -26.03 19.28 -11.58
C TYR A 38 -25.77 20.36 -10.50
N GLN A 39 -25.64 21.62 -10.92
CA GLN A 39 -25.52 22.75 -9.99
C GLN A 39 -26.80 23.02 -9.17
N ASP A 40 -27.97 22.55 -9.63
CA ASP A 40 -29.26 22.84 -8.98
C ASP A 40 -29.60 21.94 -7.78
N ILE A 41 -28.81 20.89 -7.52
CA ILE A 41 -29.05 19.93 -6.42
C ILE A 41 -27.86 19.97 -5.44
N GLU A 42 -28.04 20.62 -4.28
CA GLU A 42 -26.97 20.83 -3.29
C GLU A 42 -26.26 19.54 -2.84
N TRP A 43 -27.02 18.50 -2.46
CA TRP A 43 -26.43 17.24 -1.98
C TRP A 43 -25.60 16.53 -3.06
N PHE A 44 -26.05 16.57 -4.32
CA PHE A 44 -25.34 15.94 -5.43
C PHE A 44 -24.10 16.73 -5.82
N HIS A 45 -24.14 18.06 -5.71
CA HIS A 45 -22.99 18.92 -5.89
C HIS A 45 -21.88 18.60 -4.89
N HIS A 46 -22.20 18.52 -3.58
CA HIS A 46 -21.22 18.16 -2.54
C HIS A 46 -20.66 16.74 -2.72
N LEU A 47 -21.50 15.79 -3.13
CA LEU A 47 -21.08 14.40 -3.39
C LEU A 47 -20.09 14.33 -4.57
N SER A 48 -20.42 14.96 -5.69
CA SER A 48 -19.60 14.96 -6.90
C SER A 48 -18.26 15.70 -6.70
N MET A 49 -18.28 16.83 -5.97
CA MET A 49 -17.07 17.56 -5.57
C MET A 49 -16.18 16.69 -4.68
N SER A 50 -16.76 15.96 -3.72
CA SER A 50 -16.02 15.06 -2.82
C SER A 50 -15.34 13.93 -3.59
N PHE A 51 -16.02 13.34 -4.57
CA PHE A 51 -15.42 12.34 -5.47
C PHE A 51 -14.25 12.90 -6.25
N TYR A 52 -14.41 14.08 -6.85
CA TYR A 52 -13.34 14.72 -7.61
C TYR A 52 -12.13 15.02 -6.73
N GLU A 53 -12.33 15.61 -5.56
CA GLU A 53 -11.26 15.99 -4.65
C GLU A 53 -10.49 14.78 -4.11
N LEU A 54 -11.20 13.73 -3.65
CA LEU A 54 -10.59 12.51 -3.12
C LEU A 54 -9.82 11.77 -4.21
N MET A 55 -10.41 11.61 -5.40
CA MET A 55 -9.75 10.95 -6.51
C MET A 55 -8.50 11.72 -6.97
N ASN A 56 -8.59 13.05 -7.08
CA ASN A 56 -7.46 13.86 -7.52
C ASN A 56 -6.31 13.91 -6.50
N LYS A 57 -6.60 13.74 -5.20
CA LYS A 57 -5.56 13.60 -4.16
C LYS A 57 -4.88 12.22 -4.21
N MET A 58 -5.61 11.17 -4.57
CA MET A 58 -5.14 9.78 -4.46
C MET A 58 -4.54 9.21 -5.76
N TRP A 59 -4.90 9.71 -6.94
CA TRP A 59 -4.57 9.06 -8.21
C TRP A 59 -3.07 8.92 -8.46
N LEU A 60 -2.26 9.93 -8.08
CA LEU A 60 -0.81 9.87 -8.25
C LEU A 60 -0.19 8.74 -7.44
N GLY A 61 -0.52 8.67 -6.15
CA GLY A 61 -0.02 7.61 -5.26
C GLY A 61 -0.49 6.23 -5.68
N LEU A 62 -1.75 6.11 -6.13
CA LEU A 62 -2.31 4.86 -6.63
C LEU A 62 -1.65 4.43 -7.94
N GLY A 63 -1.45 5.35 -8.89
CA GLY A 63 -0.80 5.10 -10.16
C GLY A 63 0.65 4.66 -9.97
N LEU A 64 1.37 5.34 -9.09
CA LEU A 64 2.75 5.01 -8.73
C LEU A 64 2.82 3.65 -8.02
N GLY A 65 1.91 3.35 -7.09
CA GLY A 65 1.81 2.02 -6.47
C GLY A 65 1.54 0.90 -7.47
N ILE A 66 0.59 1.08 -8.40
CA ILE A 66 0.29 0.13 -9.47
C ILE A 66 1.52 -0.08 -10.38
N PHE A 67 2.23 1.00 -10.70
CA PHE A 67 3.46 0.96 -11.50
C PHE A 67 4.55 0.13 -10.80
N PHE A 68 4.83 0.39 -9.52
CA PHE A 68 5.81 -0.37 -8.75
C PHE A 68 5.42 -1.84 -8.60
N VAL A 69 4.13 -2.15 -8.40
CA VAL A 69 3.63 -3.52 -8.38
C VAL A 69 3.88 -4.22 -9.71
N GLY A 70 3.60 -3.56 -10.84
CA GLY A 70 3.87 -4.09 -12.17
C GLY A 70 5.36 -4.29 -12.44
N LEU A 71 6.20 -3.37 -11.95
CA LEU A 71 7.66 -3.46 -12.07
C LEU A 71 8.20 -4.63 -11.23
N LEU A 72 7.79 -4.73 -9.96
CA LEU A 72 8.15 -5.85 -9.08
C LEU A 72 7.64 -7.18 -9.62
N ASP A 73 6.57 -7.19 -10.40
CA ASP A 73 6.08 -8.41 -11.02
C ASP A 73 7.07 -8.97 -12.06
N LYS A 74 7.74 -8.08 -12.79
CA LYS A 74 8.75 -8.41 -13.81
C LYS A 74 10.12 -8.75 -13.22
N VAL A 75 10.47 -8.17 -12.08
CA VAL A 75 11.75 -8.44 -11.42
C VAL A 75 11.72 -9.85 -10.81
N PRO A 76 12.68 -10.75 -11.14
CA PRO A 76 12.68 -12.09 -10.58
C PRO A 76 12.80 -12.06 -9.05
N ARG A 77 12.17 -13.04 -8.38
CA ARG A 77 12.13 -13.12 -6.91
C ARG A 77 13.54 -13.11 -6.28
N THR A 78 14.51 -13.74 -6.94
CA THR A 78 15.92 -13.78 -6.53
C THR A 78 16.55 -12.39 -6.45
N PHE A 79 16.22 -11.48 -7.38
CA PHE A 79 16.70 -10.09 -7.33
C PHE A 79 16.12 -9.33 -6.15
N VAL A 80 14.80 -9.44 -5.92
CA VAL A 80 14.14 -8.78 -4.79
C VAL A 80 14.76 -9.24 -3.47
N LEU A 81 14.97 -10.55 -3.32
CA LEU A 81 15.60 -11.13 -2.13
C LEU A 81 17.08 -10.77 -1.99
N SER A 82 17.82 -10.58 -3.09
CA SER A 82 19.22 -10.13 -3.01
C SER A 82 19.36 -8.67 -2.57
N ILE A 83 18.40 -7.81 -2.97
CA ILE A 83 18.34 -6.40 -2.56
C ILE A 83 17.90 -6.31 -1.10
N ILE A 84 16.78 -6.95 -0.75
CA ILE A 84 16.24 -6.92 0.61
C ILE A 84 17.13 -7.70 1.58
N GLY A 85 17.83 -8.73 1.13
CA GLY A 85 18.69 -9.58 1.95
C GLY A 85 17.96 -10.81 2.50
N ARG A 86 18.71 -11.67 3.20
CA ARG A 86 18.21 -12.95 3.74
C ARG A 86 16.94 -12.74 4.60
N PRO A 87 15.84 -13.47 4.32
CA PRO A 87 14.63 -13.42 5.15
C PRO A 87 14.93 -13.74 6.62
N GLY A 88 14.34 -12.97 7.55
CA GLY A 88 14.50 -13.17 8.99
C GLY A 88 15.89 -12.84 9.57
N SER A 89 16.75 -12.17 8.78
CA SER A 89 18.07 -11.68 9.18
C SER A 89 18.03 -10.19 9.52
N LEU A 90 18.81 -9.77 10.53
CA LEU A 90 18.94 -8.37 10.92
C LEU A 90 19.40 -7.46 9.78
N SER A 91 20.33 -7.93 8.94
CA SER A 91 20.79 -7.15 7.78
C SER A 91 19.66 -6.95 6.77
N GLY A 92 18.82 -7.97 6.58
CA GLY A 92 17.71 -7.86 5.66
C GLY A 92 16.58 -6.99 6.21
N LEU A 93 16.39 -7.00 7.53
CA LEU A 93 15.46 -6.10 8.19
C LEU A 93 15.88 -4.64 8.04
N PHE A 94 17.15 -4.33 8.28
CA PHE A 94 17.68 -2.98 8.09
C PHE A 94 17.49 -2.49 6.65
N ARG A 95 17.75 -3.35 5.65
CA ARG A 95 17.53 -3.04 4.23
C ARG A 95 16.05 -2.83 3.90
N ALA A 96 15.14 -3.61 4.46
CA ALA A 96 13.70 -3.44 4.29
C ALA A 96 13.21 -2.12 4.90
N THR A 97 13.65 -1.79 6.11
CA THR A 97 13.38 -0.49 6.76
C THR A 97 13.90 0.66 5.88
N LEU A 98 15.15 0.59 5.43
CA LEU A 98 15.74 1.63 4.57
C LEU A 98 14.98 1.79 3.25
N ALA A 99 14.56 0.69 2.63
CA ALA A 99 13.71 0.73 1.44
C ALA A 99 12.36 1.42 1.74
N GLY A 100 11.79 1.20 2.93
CA GLY A 100 10.60 1.89 3.41
C GLY A 100 10.82 3.40 3.55
N LEU A 101 11.92 3.82 4.19
CA LEU A 101 12.27 5.24 4.34
C LEU A 101 12.46 5.95 2.99
N LEU A 102 13.04 5.27 2.00
CA LEU A 102 13.32 5.85 0.70
C LEU A 102 12.09 5.88 -0.22
N LEU A 103 11.18 4.92 -0.07
CA LEU A 103 9.96 4.84 -0.86
C LEU A 103 8.86 5.65 -0.16
N ASP A 104 8.73 6.92 -0.52
CA ASP A 104 7.61 7.77 -0.11
C ASP A 104 6.36 7.40 -0.92
N LEU A 105 5.61 6.43 -0.40
CA LEU A 105 4.35 6.00 -0.97
C LEU A 105 3.22 6.42 -0.02
N CYS A 106 2.05 6.74 -0.57
CA CYS A 106 0.86 6.89 0.25
C CYS A 106 0.49 5.54 0.89
N SER A 107 -0.32 5.55 1.96
CA SER A 107 -0.76 4.34 2.69
C SER A 107 -1.21 3.20 1.76
N HIS A 108 -1.92 3.54 0.69
CA HIS A 108 -2.37 2.60 -0.35
C HIS A 108 -1.23 2.01 -1.18
N GLY A 109 -0.27 2.84 -1.58
CA GLY A 109 0.91 2.43 -2.34
C GLY A 109 1.86 1.56 -1.50
N VAL A 110 2.08 1.93 -0.23
CA VAL A 110 2.89 1.17 0.73
C VAL A 110 2.33 -0.24 0.90
N LEU A 111 1.02 -0.38 1.11
CA LEU A 111 0.38 -1.67 1.25
C LEU A 111 0.51 -2.53 -0.01
N LEU A 112 0.32 -1.92 -1.18
CA LEU A 112 0.49 -2.60 -2.48
C LEU A 112 1.91 -3.17 -2.66
N VAL A 113 2.91 -2.34 -2.39
CA VAL A 113 4.32 -2.74 -2.51
C VAL A 113 4.70 -3.76 -1.44
N GLY A 114 4.27 -3.55 -0.19
CA GLY A 114 4.54 -4.45 0.93
C GLY A 114 3.98 -5.86 0.69
N MET A 115 2.74 -5.97 0.19
CA MET A 115 2.18 -7.28 -0.18
C MET A 115 2.96 -7.96 -1.29
N LYS A 116 3.45 -7.20 -2.29
CA LYS A 116 4.31 -7.77 -3.33
C LYS A 116 5.65 -8.23 -2.78
N LEU A 117 6.26 -7.49 -1.84
CA LEU A 117 7.48 -7.92 -1.17
C LEU A 117 7.26 -9.25 -0.42
N TYR A 118 6.12 -9.38 0.26
CA TYR A 118 5.72 -10.62 0.91
C TYR A 118 5.54 -11.77 -0.10
N GLU A 119 4.80 -11.56 -1.20
CA GLU A 119 4.65 -12.58 -2.26
C GLU A 119 5.98 -12.99 -2.92
N ARG A 120 6.98 -12.09 -2.89
CA ARG A 120 8.32 -12.32 -3.45
C ARG A 120 9.27 -13.01 -2.47
N GLY A 121 8.85 -13.26 -1.23
CA GLY A 121 9.55 -14.10 -0.25
C GLY A 121 10.21 -13.34 0.91
N ALA A 122 9.94 -12.04 1.09
CA ALA A 122 10.40 -11.31 2.28
C ALA A 122 9.77 -11.90 3.56
N SER A 123 10.48 -11.90 4.69
CA SER A 123 9.90 -12.36 5.97
C SER A 123 8.74 -11.46 6.41
N LEU A 124 7.94 -11.96 7.36
CA LEU A 124 6.88 -11.14 7.94
C LEU A 124 7.48 -9.89 8.59
N GLY A 125 8.54 -10.04 9.39
CA GLY A 125 9.19 -8.91 10.04
C GLY A 125 9.75 -7.88 9.07
N GLN A 126 10.37 -8.31 7.95
CA GLN A 126 10.83 -7.42 6.88
C GLN A 126 9.68 -6.63 6.25
N THR A 127 8.57 -7.31 5.97
CA THR A 127 7.39 -6.67 5.38
C THR A 127 6.78 -5.65 6.34
N PHE A 128 6.59 -6.01 7.61
CA PHE A 128 6.06 -5.08 8.62
C PHE A 128 6.99 -3.90 8.88
N ALA A 129 8.30 -4.11 8.95
CA ALA A 129 9.25 -3.02 9.11
C ALA A 129 9.20 -2.04 7.93
N PHE A 130 9.08 -2.53 6.69
CA PHE A 130 8.85 -1.70 5.51
C PHE A 130 7.52 -0.90 5.62
N LEU A 131 6.42 -1.58 5.99
CA LEU A 131 5.10 -0.97 6.11
C LEU A 131 5.02 0.11 7.21
N ILE A 132 5.76 -0.07 8.31
CA ILE A 132 5.80 0.91 9.42
C ILE A 132 6.71 2.08 9.04
N ALA A 133 7.88 1.82 8.47
CA ALA A 133 8.89 2.84 8.23
C ALA A 133 8.52 3.83 7.11
N SER A 134 7.79 3.37 6.09
CA SER A 134 7.45 4.17 4.91
C SER A 134 6.51 5.37 5.19
N PRO A 135 5.33 5.19 5.82
CA PRO A 135 4.44 6.33 6.09
C PRO A 135 5.00 7.27 7.17
N TRP A 136 5.82 6.76 8.09
CA TRP A 136 6.42 7.56 9.16
C TRP A 136 7.48 8.55 8.68
N ASN A 137 8.21 8.22 7.59
CA ASN A 137 9.32 9.02 7.09
C ASN A 137 9.10 9.49 5.65
N SER A 138 7.87 9.89 5.30
CA SER A 138 7.61 10.50 3.99
C SER A 138 8.54 11.71 3.76
N LEU A 139 8.98 11.90 2.53
CA LEU A 139 9.81 13.05 2.15
C LEU A 139 9.04 14.35 2.41
N SER A 140 7.74 14.32 2.15
CA SER A 140 6.84 15.45 2.42
C SER A 140 6.85 15.85 3.90
N LEU A 141 6.68 14.88 4.82
CA LEU A 141 6.75 15.14 6.26
C LEU A 141 8.14 15.61 6.68
N THR A 142 9.19 14.98 6.14
CA THR A 142 10.58 15.31 6.44
C THR A 142 10.92 16.76 6.06
N ILE A 143 10.47 17.22 4.89
CA ILE A 143 10.68 18.60 4.42
C ILE A 143 9.95 19.59 5.33
N ILE A 144 8.69 19.31 5.67
CA ILE A 144 7.90 20.15 6.57
C ILE A 144 8.55 20.24 7.96
N LEU A 145 8.98 19.10 8.50
CA LEU A 145 9.62 19.03 9.81
C LEU A 145 10.98 19.76 9.83
N ALA A 146 11.75 19.62 8.76
CA ALA A 146 13.03 20.33 8.59
C ALA A 146 12.83 21.85 8.52
N ALA A 147 11.77 22.31 7.85
CA ALA A 147 11.44 23.73 7.78
C ALA A 147 10.93 24.29 9.12
N LEU A 148 10.20 23.49 9.90
CA LEU A 148 9.51 23.97 11.11
C LEU A 148 10.36 23.89 12.39
N ILE A 149 11.08 22.78 12.60
CA ILE A 149 11.82 22.49 13.86
C ILE A 149 13.34 22.45 13.60
N GLY A 150 13.75 22.40 12.33
CA GLY A 150 15.14 22.38 11.91
C GLY A 150 15.70 20.97 11.66
N TRP A 151 16.85 20.93 10.98
CA TRP A 151 17.47 19.69 10.51
C TRP A 151 17.89 18.72 11.63
N LYS A 152 18.33 19.24 12.78
CA LYS A 152 18.79 18.39 13.91
C LYS A 152 17.65 17.53 14.48
N ALA A 153 16.50 18.14 14.75
CA ALA A 153 15.35 17.43 15.27
C ALA A 153 14.77 16.46 14.23
N THR A 154 14.77 16.85 12.96
CA THR A 154 14.29 16.02 11.85
C THR A 154 15.09 14.72 11.72
N ILE A 155 16.43 14.80 11.76
CA ILE A 155 17.27 13.59 11.72
C ILE A 155 17.00 12.69 12.94
N MET A 156 16.85 13.29 14.14
CA MET A 156 16.55 12.52 15.35
C MET A 156 15.20 11.79 15.22
N PHE A 157 14.18 12.45 14.66
CA PHE A 157 12.88 11.85 14.41
C PHE A 157 12.98 10.66 13.45
N ILE A 158 13.70 10.80 12.35
CA ILE A 158 13.93 9.72 11.38
C ILE A 158 14.67 8.53 12.00
N LEU A 159 15.66 8.79 12.86
CA LEU A 159 16.39 7.73 13.54
C LEU A 159 15.50 6.96 14.53
N ILE A 160 14.70 7.68 15.32
CA ILE A 160 13.80 7.06 16.30
C ILE A 160 12.74 6.22 15.58
N SER A 161 12.12 6.75 14.52
CA SER A 161 11.12 6.01 13.74
C SER A 161 11.72 4.76 13.09
N ALA A 162 12.95 4.84 12.55
CA ALA A 162 13.66 3.70 12.00
C ALA A 162 13.96 2.63 13.07
N VAL A 163 14.35 3.05 14.28
CA VAL A 163 14.55 2.13 15.41
C VAL A 163 13.25 1.45 15.81
N ILE A 164 12.13 2.18 15.91
CA ILE A 164 10.81 1.60 16.20
C ILE A 164 10.44 0.56 15.15
N ALA A 165 10.57 0.89 13.86
CA ALA A 165 10.28 -0.03 12.77
C ALA A 165 11.16 -1.30 12.82
N MET A 166 12.46 -1.15 13.13
CA MET A 166 13.35 -2.31 13.33
C MET A 166 12.94 -3.15 14.53
N VAL A 167 12.65 -2.54 15.68
CA VAL A 167 12.25 -3.28 16.90
C VAL A 167 10.96 -4.06 16.64
N SER A 168 9.95 -3.42 16.03
CA SER A 168 8.72 -4.09 15.62
C SER A 168 9.00 -5.25 14.67
N GLY A 169 9.84 -5.05 13.65
CA GLY A 169 10.22 -6.10 12.72
C GLY A 169 10.95 -7.28 13.37
N ILE A 170 11.85 -7.02 14.32
CA ILE A 170 12.53 -8.07 15.11
C ILE A 170 11.51 -8.87 15.92
N ILE A 171 10.53 -8.20 16.53
CA ILE A 171 9.46 -8.87 17.29
C ILE A 171 8.68 -9.81 16.36
N PHE A 172 8.25 -9.34 15.18
CA PHE A 172 7.53 -10.17 14.21
C PHE A 172 8.37 -11.36 13.72
N ASP A 173 9.65 -11.16 13.38
CA ASP A 173 10.54 -12.26 12.99
C ASP A 173 10.75 -13.27 14.14
N ARG A 174 10.73 -12.81 15.41
CA ARG A 174 10.87 -13.69 16.57
C ARG A 174 9.58 -14.47 16.85
N LEU A 175 8.41 -13.86 16.65
CA LEU A 175 7.12 -14.54 16.73
C LEU A 175 6.96 -15.60 15.61
N GLU A 176 7.46 -15.30 14.41
CA GLU A 176 7.53 -16.26 13.30
C GLU A 176 8.44 -17.45 13.66
N LYS A 177 9.64 -17.20 14.20
CA LYS A 177 10.57 -18.26 14.64
C LYS A 177 10.02 -19.11 15.79
N ASN A 178 9.23 -18.51 16.68
CA ASN A 178 8.61 -19.21 17.81
C ASN A 178 7.34 -20.00 17.40
N GLY A 179 6.93 -19.97 16.14
CA GLY A 179 5.75 -20.71 15.64
C GLY A 179 4.41 -20.11 16.04
N ILE A 180 4.39 -18.89 16.60
CA ILE A 180 3.16 -18.17 16.93
C ILE A 180 2.52 -17.60 15.66
N LEU A 181 3.35 -17.19 14.69
CA LEU A 181 2.90 -16.71 13.38
C LEU A 181 3.35 -17.70 12.29
N PRO A 182 2.49 -17.99 11.29
CA PRO A 182 2.87 -18.82 10.16
C PRO A 182 3.93 -18.09 9.32
N GLY A 183 5.04 -18.75 9.04
CA GLY A 183 6.09 -18.18 8.20
C GLY A 183 5.63 -17.97 6.76
N ASN A 184 6.37 -17.15 6.02
CA ASN A 184 6.01 -16.86 4.63
C ASN A 184 6.13 -18.12 3.74
N PRO A 185 5.03 -18.62 3.15
CA PRO A 185 5.04 -19.80 2.29
C PRO A 185 5.74 -19.55 0.94
N ASN A 186 5.98 -18.29 0.58
CA ASN A 186 6.68 -17.89 -0.64
C ASN A 186 8.18 -17.67 -0.45
N SER A 187 8.74 -17.99 0.72
CA SER A 187 10.17 -17.86 0.97
C SER A 187 10.97 -18.79 0.05
N LEU A 188 11.91 -18.22 -0.69
CA LEU A 188 12.86 -18.98 -1.52
C LEU A 188 14.13 -19.28 -0.72
N GLN A 189 14.82 -20.36 -1.08
CA GLN A 189 16.18 -20.59 -0.59
C GLN A 189 17.06 -19.42 -1.03
N TYR A 190 17.64 -18.73 -0.04
CA TYR A 190 18.57 -17.63 -0.26
C TYR A 190 19.92 -18.21 -0.69
N ASP A 191 20.34 -17.89 -1.93
CA ASP A 191 21.66 -18.23 -2.44
C ASP A 191 22.64 -17.08 -2.15
N PRO A 192 23.59 -17.24 -1.20
CA PRO A 192 24.58 -16.21 -0.88
C PRO A 192 25.55 -15.90 -2.02
N ASP A 193 25.72 -16.78 -3.00
CA ASP A 193 26.63 -16.60 -4.14
C ASP A 193 25.95 -15.93 -5.34
N PHE A 194 24.71 -15.47 -5.19
CA PHE A 194 23.99 -14.78 -6.25
C PHE A 194 24.63 -13.43 -6.60
N LEU A 195 25.36 -13.40 -7.72
CA LEU A 195 25.95 -12.19 -8.29
C LEU A 195 24.88 -11.26 -8.87
N PHE A 196 24.38 -10.32 -8.05
CA PHE A 196 23.34 -9.37 -8.42
C PHE A 196 23.64 -8.63 -9.73
N TRP A 197 24.81 -7.98 -9.83
CA TRP A 197 25.16 -7.12 -10.97
C TRP A 197 25.34 -7.90 -12.28
N ALA A 198 25.91 -9.10 -12.23
CA ALA A 198 26.12 -9.95 -13.40
C ALA A 198 24.78 -10.43 -13.98
N ASN A 199 23.89 -10.92 -13.11
CA ASN A 199 22.56 -11.35 -13.51
C ASN A 199 21.66 -10.16 -13.90
N ALA A 200 21.77 -9.01 -13.23
CA ALA A 200 20.99 -7.80 -13.54
C ALA A 200 21.29 -7.33 -14.95
N LYS A 201 22.58 -7.27 -15.31
CA LYS A 201 23.02 -6.87 -16.64
C LYS A 201 22.50 -7.82 -17.71
N GLN A 202 22.50 -9.13 -17.45
CA GLN A 202 21.96 -10.14 -18.37
C GLN A 202 20.44 -10.11 -18.48
N GLY A 203 19.74 -9.81 -17.39
CA GLY A 203 18.28 -9.63 -17.36
C GLY A 203 17.83 -8.39 -18.13
N ILE A 204 18.53 -7.27 -17.96
CA ILE A 204 18.24 -6.02 -18.69
C ILE A 204 18.53 -6.19 -20.19
N THR A 205 19.63 -6.84 -20.57
CA THR A 205 19.95 -7.08 -22.00
C THR A 205 19.00 -8.04 -22.70
N LYS A 206 18.39 -8.99 -21.97
CA LYS A 206 17.37 -9.91 -22.52
C LYS A 206 15.96 -9.32 -22.51
N THR A 207 15.73 -8.20 -21.83
CA THR A 207 14.40 -7.59 -21.73
C THR A 207 14.20 -6.59 -22.87
N SER A 208 13.42 -6.98 -23.88
CA SER A 208 12.97 -6.03 -24.92
C SER A 208 11.88 -5.12 -24.36
N PHE A 209 12.16 -3.82 -24.28
CA PHE A 209 11.21 -2.77 -23.89
C PHE A 209 10.21 -2.47 -25.03
N ASP A 210 9.38 -3.45 -25.37
CA ASP A 210 8.35 -3.32 -26.42
C ASP A 210 6.98 -2.90 -25.83
N ARG A 211 6.01 -2.50 -26.67
CA ARG A 211 4.63 -2.19 -26.26
C ARG A 211 3.97 -3.33 -25.50
N ALA A 212 4.31 -4.58 -25.83
CA ALA A 212 3.88 -5.76 -25.08
C ALA A 212 4.40 -5.78 -23.64
N PHE A 213 5.64 -5.30 -23.41
CA PHE A 213 6.20 -5.16 -22.07
C PHE A 213 5.41 -4.13 -21.25
N LEU A 214 5.17 -2.94 -21.80
CA LEU A 214 4.41 -1.89 -21.11
C LEU A 214 2.96 -2.33 -20.82
N SER A 215 2.28 -2.95 -21.78
CA SER A 215 0.92 -3.49 -21.59
C SER A 215 0.89 -4.56 -20.50
N SER A 216 1.88 -5.45 -20.47
CA SER A 216 1.97 -6.48 -19.43
C SER A 216 2.27 -5.89 -18.04
N LEU A 217 3.08 -4.83 -17.94
CA LEU A 217 3.37 -4.13 -16.70
C LEU A 217 2.09 -3.49 -16.13
N ILE A 218 1.35 -2.78 -16.97
CA ILE A 218 0.07 -2.16 -16.59
C ILE A 218 -0.96 -3.22 -16.22
N SER A 219 -1.12 -4.27 -17.03
CA SER A 219 -2.07 -5.36 -16.75
C SER A 219 -1.74 -6.10 -15.45
N ASN A 220 -0.48 -6.43 -15.21
CA ASN A 220 -0.08 -7.18 -14.02
C ASN A 220 -0.12 -6.30 -12.77
N GLY A 221 0.27 -5.02 -12.90
CA GLY A 221 0.05 -3.99 -11.89
C GLY A 221 -1.43 -3.93 -11.48
N LEU A 222 -2.32 -3.68 -12.44
CA LEU A 222 -3.76 -3.61 -12.20
C LEU A 222 -4.33 -4.89 -11.60
N LYS A 223 -3.91 -6.07 -12.08
CA LYS A 223 -4.34 -7.38 -11.53
C LYS A 223 -3.90 -7.55 -10.08
N GLY A 224 -2.64 -7.25 -9.76
CA GLY A 224 -2.10 -7.31 -8.40
C GLY A 224 -2.79 -6.31 -7.47
N SER A 225 -3.17 -5.14 -7.98
CA SER A 225 -3.80 -4.10 -7.19
C SER A 225 -5.32 -4.23 -7.05
N ARG A 226 -5.99 -5.21 -7.70
CA ARG A 226 -7.47 -5.33 -7.68
C ARG A 226 -8.04 -5.40 -6.28
N MET A 227 -7.39 -6.15 -5.39
CA MET A 227 -7.86 -6.33 -4.02
C MET A 227 -7.91 -5.00 -3.28
N ILE A 228 -6.87 -4.17 -3.39
CA ILE A 228 -6.80 -2.86 -2.73
C ILE A 228 -7.72 -1.86 -3.42
N LEU A 229 -7.71 -1.81 -4.76
CA LEU A 229 -8.57 -0.94 -5.54
C LEU A 229 -10.04 -1.10 -5.16
N ARG A 230 -10.48 -2.34 -4.91
CA ARG A 230 -11.84 -2.66 -4.49
C ARG A 230 -12.24 -1.94 -3.20
N TRP A 231 -11.35 -1.92 -2.22
CA TRP A 231 -11.59 -1.25 -0.93
C TRP A 231 -11.42 0.26 -1.03
N ILE A 232 -10.49 0.75 -1.86
CA ILE A 232 -10.31 2.19 -2.09
C ILE A 232 -11.56 2.81 -2.69
N PHE A 233 -12.08 2.27 -3.79
CA PHE A 233 -13.24 2.86 -4.45
C PHE A 233 -14.48 2.78 -3.57
N PHE A 234 -14.64 1.69 -2.80
CA PHE A 234 -15.70 1.59 -1.80
C PHE A 234 -15.54 2.65 -0.69
N GLY A 235 -14.32 2.84 -0.17
CA GLY A 235 -14.01 3.85 0.83
C GLY A 235 -14.26 5.28 0.34
N VAL A 236 -13.94 5.58 -0.92
CA VAL A 236 -14.24 6.88 -1.54
C VAL A 236 -15.75 7.15 -1.59
N ILE A 237 -16.56 6.13 -1.92
CA ILE A 237 -18.03 6.22 -1.87
C ILE A 237 -18.50 6.50 -0.46
N LEU A 238 -18.07 5.71 0.51
CA LEU A 238 -18.47 5.86 1.90
C LEU A 238 -18.07 7.24 2.46
N ALA A 239 -16.83 7.66 2.24
CA ALA A 239 -16.30 8.94 2.70
C ALA A 239 -17.05 10.13 2.06
N SER A 240 -17.40 10.04 0.78
CA SER A 240 -18.14 11.10 0.09
C SER A 240 -19.59 11.17 0.57
N LEU A 241 -20.23 10.03 0.84
CA LEU A 241 -21.56 9.99 1.46
C LEU A 241 -21.53 10.61 2.85
N ILE A 242 -20.57 10.22 3.69
CA ILE A 242 -20.38 10.81 5.02
C ILE A 242 -20.22 12.33 4.91
N ARG A 243 -19.32 12.82 4.04
CA ARG A 243 -19.11 14.26 3.85
C ARG A 243 -20.33 15.01 3.32
N THR A 244 -21.22 14.33 2.60
CA THR A 244 -22.45 14.91 2.06
C THR A 244 -23.56 14.97 3.11
N PHE A 245 -23.68 13.95 3.97
CA PHE A 245 -24.78 13.83 4.93
C PHE A 245 -24.44 14.28 6.36
N ILE A 246 -23.16 14.37 6.72
CA ILE A 246 -22.68 14.87 8.01
C ILE A 246 -22.01 16.22 7.78
N SER A 247 -22.62 17.29 8.29
CA SER A 247 -22.03 18.62 8.27
C SER A 247 -20.83 18.70 9.22
N ILE A 248 -19.87 19.56 8.87
CA ILE A 248 -18.66 19.77 9.67
C ILE A 248 -19.00 20.27 11.09
N ASP A 249 -20.11 20.99 11.27
CA ASP A 249 -20.55 21.52 12.56
C ASP A 249 -20.97 20.41 13.54
N ILE A 250 -21.71 19.40 13.04
CA ILE A 250 -22.08 18.23 13.84
C ILE A 250 -20.81 17.44 14.18
N PHE A 251 -19.89 17.30 13.23
CA PHE A 251 -18.64 16.61 13.46
C PHE A 251 -17.78 17.29 14.54
N GLN A 252 -17.67 18.63 14.51
CA GLN A 252 -16.92 19.37 15.53
C GLN A 252 -17.57 19.36 16.91
N THR A 253 -18.90 19.27 16.98
CA THR A 253 -19.62 19.17 18.27
C THR A 253 -19.42 17.79 18.92
N TRP A 254 -19.39 16.73 18.11
CA TRP A 254 -19.27 15.35 18.60
C TRP A 254 -17.82 14.87 18.75
N PHE A 255 -16.89 15.37 17.92
CA PHE A 255 -15.48 14.97 17.86
C PHE A 255 -14.53 16.16 18.09
N GLY A 256 -14.99 17.21 18.78
CA GLY A 256 -14.19 18.38 19.11
C GLY A 256 -13.04 18.08 20.07
N PRO A 257 -12.12 19.05 20.28
CA PRO A 257 -10.95 18.92 21.14
C PRO A 257 -11.25 18.82 22.65
N ASP A 258 -12.51 18.59 23.03
CA ASP A 258 -12.95 18.37 24.40
C ASP A 258 -12.79 16.91 24.83
N ILE A 259 -12.70 16.68 26.14
CA ILE A 259 -12.62 15.34 26.75
C ILE A 259 -13.75 14.43 26.27
N LYS A 260 -14.96 14.98 26.07
CA LYS A 260 -16.12 14.24 25.54
C LYS A 260 -15.90 13.81 24.09
N GLY A 261 -15.34 14.68 23.26
CA GLY A 261 -15.02 14.37 21.87
C GLY A 261 -13.90 13.34 21.74
N LEU A 262 -12.86 13.44 22.58
CA LEU A 262 -11.79 12.45 22.64
C LEU A 262 -12.31 11.06 23.07
N ALA A 263 -13.14 11.02 24.11
CA ALA A 263 -13.75 9.78 24.59
C ALA A 263 -14.66 9.13 23.53
N MET A 264 -15.43 9.95 22.82
CA MET A 264 -16.33 9.48 21.76
C MET A 264 -15.57 8.98 20.54
N THR A 265 -14.47 9.64 20.18
CA THR A 265 -13.53 9.17 19.13
C THR A 265 -12.98 7.80 19.48
N LEU A 266 -12.45 7.63 20.69
CA LEU A 266 -11.87 6.35 21.14
C LEU A 266 -12.91 5.23 21.19
N PHE A 267 -14.12 5.52 21.66
CA PHE A 267 -15.22 4.56 21.69
C PHE A 267 -15.61 4.08 20.30
N PHE A 268 -15.76 5.02 19.35
CA PHE A 268 -16.12 4.69 17.97
C PHE A 268 -15.02 3.86 17.29
N PHE A 269 -13.76 4.23 17.48
CA PHE A 269 -12.62 3.52 16.92
C PHE A 269 -12.55 2.08 17.46
N PHE A 270 -12.71 1.89 18.77
CA PHE A 270 -12.70 0.56 19.37
C PHE A 270 -13.82 -0.35 18.84
N PHE A 271 -15.02 0.21 18.59
CA PHE A 271 -16.16 -0.57 18.11
C PHE A 271 -16.13 -0.89 16.61
N PHE A 272 -15.52 -0.03 15.79
CA PHE A 272 -15.42 -0.24 14.35
C PHE A 272 -14.17 -1.05 13.94
N GLU A 273 -13.16 -1.14 14.81
CA GLU A 273 -11.94 -1.92 14.58
C GLU A 273 -12.10 -3.41 15.00
N ILE A 274 -13.16 -3.77 15.73
CA ILE A 274 -13.53 -5.16 16.11
C ILE A 274 -14.54 -5.74 15.11
#